data_AF-V7FZA7-F1
#
_entry.id   AF-V7FZA7-F1
#
_cell.length_a   1.000
_cell.length_b   1.000
_cell.length_c   1.000
_cell.angle_alpha   90.00
_cell.angle_beta   90.00
_cell.angle_gamma   90.00
#
_symmetry.space_group_name_H-M   'P 1'
#
loop_
_entity.id
_entity.type
_entity.pdbx_description
1 polymer ?
#
loop_
_entity_poly.entity_id
_entity_poly.type
_entity_poly.pdbx_seq_one_letter_code
_entity_poly.pdbx_strand_id
1 'polypeptide(L)'
;MATVTVTDGDADVVSQQSTSSGGLSLTFNDTDPTITKPFDADPITAGIQTPEHLGNAAGQTASGNFGYDMTDKHTAAEYLAGISDFVDTDGGLLGTQIGLTGTITGGGGGSILTPNVTLATETDTSATFNFSFTYDKDPADNVQTGTAGGTLVFDKVLDTYTITLTDPLEGFSFDLVHTSELLSKQPTGNTGHPQIVLEKLQADDPNTAADEDFFVQFTANSVTNKTGFGLNTTGDSDGPNATPADKAWNPGDLVTNNHEDWVSATQTTNGVAGDTIQKGELLTLRFFDNNVGIAAEVLQTPQTSAFAGSMAIKFDGIGNSEDLMLILNLADNGADNIFGTADDTSITRAMYVSNGDIYKMGQVPSPYNSEFTLDNNDGLVIIEQNDYNAAGEEYLLQGVQIMQSGNGITGNGTAIDLNRATGATGGSNATSSLVNFDGTDNDVLKIVDIAFSTTVTETPSASLDFAFQVADADGDMTDMQHILVDVA
;
A
#
# COMPACT_ATOMS: atom_id res chain seq x y z
N MET A 1 -33.75 70.56 -13.07
CA MET A 1 -32.64 70.13 -12.19
C MET A 1 -32.95 68.72 -11.75
N ALA A 2 -32.03 67.78 -11.97
CA ALA A 2 -32.13 66.42 -11.48
C ALA A 2 -31.01 66.22 -10.45
N THR A 3 -31.36 65.67 -9.29
CA THR A 3 -30.40 65.19 -8.29
C THR A 3 -30.46 63.67 -8.36
N VAL A 4 -29.31 63.04 -8.60
CA VAL A 4 -29.19 61.59 -8.50
C VAL A 4 -28.35 61.29 -7.26
N THR A 5 -28.86 60.37 -6.46
CA THR A 5 -28.19 59.79 -5.30
C THR A 5 -27.89 58.37 -5.69
N VAL A 6 -26.61 58.03 -5.82
CA VAL A 6 -26.16 56.65 -5.96
C VAL A 6 -25.67 56.22 -4.58
N THR A 7 -26.07 55.03 -4.18
CA THR A 7 -25.67 54.37 -2.94
C THR A 7 -25.04 53.05 -3.36
N ASP A 8 -23.75 52.86 -3.09
CA ASP A 8 -23.04 51.60 -3.31
C ASP A 8 -23.21 50.66 -2.10
N GLY A 9 -22.58 49.48 -2.17
CA GLY A 9 -22.78 48.37 -1.26
C GLY A 9 -22.42 48.63 0.21
N ASP A 10 -21.62 49.65 0.51
CA ASP A 10 -21.28 50.06 1.89
C ASP A 10 -22.03 51.33 2.37
N ALA A 11 -23.00 51.79 1.56
CA ALA A 11 -23.91 52.89 1.83
C ALA A 11 -23.29 54.29 1.79
N ASP A 12 -22.13 54.46 1.15
CA ASP A 12 -21.62 55.78 0.82
C ASP A 12 -22.45 56.43 -0.30
N VAL A 13 -22.54 57.76 -0.29
CA VAL A 13 -23.39 58.53 -1.22
C VAL A 13 -22.61 59.59 -1.96
N VAL A 14 -22.49 59.39 -3.27
CA VAL A 14 -22.13 60.45 -4.22
C VAL A 14 -23.40 61.14 -4.72
N SER A 15 -23.52 62.44 -4.44
CA SER A 15 -24.54 63.29 -5.03
C SER A 15 -23.90 64.33 -5.93
N GLN A 16 -24.32 64.39 -7.20
CA GLN A 16 -23.89 65.42 -8.14
C GLN A 16 -25.11 66.12 -8.75
N GLN A 17 -25.05 67.45 -8.82
CA GLN A 17 -26.14 68.29 -9.33
C GLN A 17 -25.73 68.87 -10.69
N SER A 18 -26.44 68.51 -11.76
CA SER A 18 -26.18 69.14 -13.07
C SER A 18 -26.57 70.61 -13.03
N THR A 19 -25.63 71.50 -13.40
CA THR A 19 -25.82 72.95 -13.51
C THR A 19 -26.11 73.42 -14.94
N SER A 20 -26.18 72.50 -15.91
CA SER A 20 -26.42 72.82 -17.32
C SER A 20 -27.80 72.33 -17.80
N SER A 21 -28.34 72.95 -18.85
CA SER A 21 -29.60 72.56 -19.51
C SER A 21 -29.48 71.32 -20.41
N GLY A 22 -28.28 70.71 -20.49
CA GLY A 22 -28.05 69.42 -21.15
C GLY A 22 -28.38 68.25 -20.22
N GLY A 23 -28.79 67.11 -20.78
CA GLY A 23 -29.10 65.91 -20.00
C GLY A 23 -27.90 65.46 -19.16
N LEU A 24 -28.15 65.08 -17.91
CA LEU A 24 -27.17 64.41 -17.05
C LEU A 24 -26.92 63.01 -17.64
N SER A 25 -25.66 62.68 -17.94
CA SER A 25 -25.26 61.33 -18.34
C SER A 25 -24.54 60.68 -17.16
N LEU A 26 -25.11 59.60 -16.64
CA LEU A 26 -24.44 58.69 -15.71
C LEU A 26 -24.14 57.41 -16.47
N THR A 27 -22.94 56.87 -16.29
CA THR A 27 -22.58 55.54 -16.79
C THR A 27 -22.30 54.68 -15.56
N PHE A 28 -23.05 53.59 -15.43
CA PHE A 28 -22.78 52.52 -14.48
C PHE A 28 -22.12 51.40 -15.29
N ASN A 29 -20.88 51.10 -14.95
CA ASN A 29 -20.14 49.99 -15.55
C ASN A 29 -20.16 48.87 -14.52
N ASP A 30 -21.29 48.18 -14.51
CA ASP A 30 -21.56 46.98 -13.73
C ASP A 30 -21.79 45.91 -14.80
N THR A 31 -20.84 45.00 -14.91
CA THR A 31 -20.85 43.95 -15.94
C THR A 31 -20.27 42.69 -15.34
N ASP A 32 -21.05 41.63 -15.38
CA ASP A 32 -20.67 40.29 -14.96
C ASP A 32 -19.29 39.91 -15.52
N PRO A 33 -18.47 39.16 -14.76
CA PRO A 33 -17.22 38.62 -15.27
C PRO A 33 -17.48 37.70 -16.46
N THR A 34 -16.61 37.77 -17.47
CA THR A 34 -16.72 36.98 -18.69
C THR A 34 -15.51 36.09 -18.89
N ILE A 35 -15.75 34.84 -19.30
CA ILE A 35 -14.69 33.92 -19.70
C ILE A 35 -14.18 34.33 -21.09
N THR A 36 -12.94 34.77 -21.18
CA THR A 36 -12.30 35.23 -22.42
C THR A 36 -11.63 34.08 -23.18
N LYS A 37 -11.16 33.07 -22.44
CA LYS A 37 -10.73 31.78 -22.99
C LYS A 37 -11.27 30.65 -22.12
N PRO A 38 -12.16 29.79 -22.64
CA PRO A 38 -12.58 28.61 -21.90
C PRO A 38 -11.39 27.68 -21.71
N PHE A 39 -11.52 26.77 -20.74
CA PHE A 39 -10.62 25.63 -20.58
C PHE A 39 -10.40 24.94 -21.94
N ASP A 40 -9.14 24.95 -22.39
CA ASP A 40 -8.66 23.96 -23.33
C ASP A 40 -7.73 22.98 -22.65
N ALA A 41 -7.89 21.74 -23.03
CA ALA A 41 -7.17 20.63 -22.43
C ALA A 41 -6.05 20.12 -23.36
N ASP A 42 -5.76 20.92 -24.40
CA ASP A 42 -4.61 20.84 -25.30
C ASP A 42 -4.58 22.09 -26.21
N PRO A 43 -3.64 23.05 -26.03
CA PRO A 43 -3.61 24.32 -26.78
C PRO A 43 -3.31 24.17 -28.28
N ILE A 44 -3.09 22.94 -28.78
CA ILE A 44 -2.82 22.65 -30.19
C ILE A 44 -3.95 21.91 -30.94
N THR A 45 -5.06 21.53 -30.29
CA THR A 45 -6.13 20.73 -30.94
C THR A 45 -7.54 21.32 -30.75
N ALA A 46 -8.32 21.49 -31.84
CA ALA A 46 -9.70 22.00 -31.77
C ALA A 46 -10.76 20.88 -31.69
N GLY A 47 -11.64 20.89 -30.67
CA GLY A 47 -12.72 19.89 -30.52
C GLY A 47 -13.16 19.67 -29.06
N ILE A 48 -14.00 18.65 -28.81
CA ILE A 48 -14.32 18.18 -27.43
C ILE A 48 -13.01 17.77 -26.75
N GLN A 49 -12.73 18.42 -25.62
CA GLN A 49 -11.43 18.49 -24.96
C GLN A 49 -11.10 17.18 -24.20
N THR A 50 -9.88 16.67 -24.34
CA THR A 50 -9.31 15.51 -23.61
C THR A 50 -8.57 15.99 -22.36
N PRO A 51 -8.67 15.38 -21.16
CA PRO A 51 -8.01 15.87 -19.95
C PRO A 51 -6.53 16.27 -20.14
N GLU A 52 -6.05 17.23 -19.34
CA GLU A 52 -4.63 17.57 -19.29
C GLU A 52 -3.81 16.38 -18.83
N HIS A 53 -2.74 16.04 -19.53
CA HIS A 53 -1.86 14.94 -19.13
C HIS A 53 -0.66 15.45 -18.34
N LEU A 54 -0.57 15.04 -17.08
CA LEU A 54 0.51 15.39 -16.17
C LEU A 54 1.33 14.14 -15.83
N GLY A 55 2.64 14.19 -16.03
CA GLY A 55 3.49 13.06 -15.64
C GLY A 55 3.46 12.83 -14.12
N ASN A 56 3.40 11.58 -13.68
CA ASN A 56 3.50 11.24 -12.26
C ASN A 56 4.96 11.29 -11.73
N ALA A 57 5.52 12.50 -11.65
CA ALA A 57 6.82 12.75 -11.02
C ALA A 57 6.91 14.17 -10.47
N ALA A 58 7.72 14.37 -9.42
CA ALA A 58 7.96 15.69 -8.85
C ALA A 58 8.53 16.66 -9.91
N GLY A 59 7.92 17.84 -10.01
CA GLY A 59 8.29 18.90 -10.95
C GLY A 59 7.69 18.76 -12.35
N GLN A 60 6.87 17.74 -12.61
CA GLN A 60 6.13 17.64 -13.87
C GLN A 60 5.08 18.73 -13.97
N THR A 61 4.83 19.21 -15.19
CA THR A 61 3.91 20.32 -15.44
C THR A 61 2.96 20.04 -16.60
N ALA A 62 1.72 20.48 -16.47
CA ALA A 62 0.72 20.55 -17.54
C ALA A 62 0.21 21.99 -17.64
N SER A 63 -0.25 22.43 -18.80
CA SER A 63 -0.71 23.81 -19.00
C SER A 63 -1.70 23.90 -20.14
N GLY A 64 -2.76 24.67 -19.93
CA GLY A 64 -3.78 24.94 -20.94
C GLY A 64 -4.24 26.39 -20.90
N ASN A 65 -5.23 26.71 -21.72
CA ASN A 65 -5.83 28.03 -21.76
C ASN A 65 -6.92 28.18 -20.70
N PHE A 66 -6.89 29.29 -19.97
CA PHE A 66 -8.01 29.75 -19.16
C PHE A 66 -7.86 31.26 -18.95
N GLY A 67 -8.86 32.02 -19.38
CA GLY A 67 -8.86 33.47 -19.31
C GLY A 67 -10.22 34.01 -18.89
N TYR A 68 -10.19 35.11 -18.17
CA TYR A 68 -11.37 35.86 -17.79
C TYR A 68 -11.08 37.37 -17.82
N ASP A 69 -12.13 38.15 -18.01
CA ASP A 69 -12.08 39.61 -17.91
C ASP A 69 -13.31 40.12 -17.18
N MET A 70 -13.09 41.18 -16.41
CA MET A 70 -14.11 41.82 -15.57
C MET A 70 -13.86 43.33 -15.57
N THR A 71 -14.95 44.10 -15.61
CA THR A 71 -14.82 45.57 -15.68
C THR A 71 -14.50 46.16 -14.30
N ASP A 72 -15.04 45.58 -13.23
CA ASP A 72 -14.73 45.98 -11.84
C ASP A 72 -13.70 45.03 -11.22
N LYS A 73 -12.42 45.42 -11.29
CA LYS A 73 -11.29 44.58 -10.83
C LYS A 73 -10.87 44.94 -9.41
N HIS A 74 -10.58 43.91 -8.61
CA HIS A 74 -9.85 44.12 -7.36
C HIS A 74 -8.49 44.80 -7.61
N THR A 75 -8.13 45.70 -6.70
CA THR A 75 -6.89 46.45 -6.72
C THR A 75 -5.74 45.63 -6.15
N ALA A 76 -4.50 46.00 -6.49
CA ALA A 76 -3.30 45.39 -5.92
C ALA A 76 -3.25 45.42 -4.37
N ALA A 77 -3.89 46.42 -3.73
CA ALA A 77 -3.95 46.52 -2.29
C ALA A 77 -4.94 45.53 -1.67
N GLU A 78 -6.02 45.20 -2.39
CA GLU A 78 -7.04 44.24 -1.97
C GLU A 78 -6.53 42.81 -2.07
N TYR A 79 -5.82 42.46 -3.15
CA TYR A 79 -5.14 41.16 -3.23
C TYR A 79 -4.13 40.97 -2.10
N LEU A 80 -3.36 42.01 -1.76
CA LEU A 80 -2.42 41.96 -0.63
C LEU A 80 -3.13 41.80 0.74
N ALA A 81 -4.40 42.22 0.83
CA ALA A 81 -5.25 42.03 1.99
C ALA A 81 -5.94 40.64 2.02
N GLY A 82 -5.72 39.81 1.00
CA GLY A 82 -6.27 38.45 0.88
C GLY A 82 -7.63 38.37 0.19
N ILE A 83 -8.07 39.44 -0.49
CA ILE A 83 -9.23 39.39 -1.39
C ILE A 83 -8.80 38.69 -2.69
N SER A 84 -9.71 37.93 -3.32
CA SER A 84 -9.42 37.08 -4.46
C SER A 84 -10.48 37.26 -5.54
N ASP A 85 -10.09 37.16 -6.82
CA ASP A 85 -11.06 37.03 -7.91
C ASP A 85 -11.75 35.67 -7.87
N PHE A 86 -11.25 34.69 -7.12
CA PHE A 86 -11.83 33.35 -7.04
C PHE A 86 -12.84 33.26 -5.90
N VAL A 87 -13.98 32.64 -6.19
CA VAL A 87 -15.04 32.43 -5.20
C VAL A 87 -14.62 31.35 -4.22
N ASP A 88 -14.65 31.69 -2.92
CA ASP A 88 -14.41 30.74 -1.85
C ASP A 88 -15.56 29.71 -1.74
N THR A 89 -15.20 28.44 -1.90
CA THR A 89 -16.13 27.31 -1.84
C THR A 89 -16.28 26.72 -0.43
N ASP A 90 -15.42 27.11 0.52
CA ASP A 90 -15.46 26.63 1.91
C ASP A 90 -15.14 27.73 2.93
N GLY A 91 -16.16 28.50 3.28
CA GLY A 91 -16.07 29.54 4.31
C GLY A 91 -15.82 29.04 5.74
N GLY A 92 -15.61 27.74 5.95
CA GLY A 92 -15.16 27.15 7.21
C GLY A 92 -13.64 27.11 7.36
N LEU A 93 -12.89 27.25 6.26
CA LEU A 93 -11.42 27.27 6.23
C LEU A 93 -10.90 28.70 6.10
N LEU A 94 -9.62 28.91 6.47
CA LEU A 94 -8.98 30.21 6.32
C LEU A 94 -8.38 30.35 4.92
N GLY A 95 -8.76 31.40 4.20
CA GLY A 95 -8.31 31.68 2.83
C GLY A 95 -9.35 31.26 1.79
N THR A 96 -9.13 31.65 0.54
CA THR A 96 -10.01 31.28 -0.58
C THR A 96 -9.77 29.84 -1.01
N GLN A 97 -10.81 29.00 -0.92
CA GLN A 97 -10.76 27.59 -1.32
C GLN A 97 -11.46 27.37 -2.66
N ILE A 98 -10.87 26.52 -3.51
CA ILE A 98 -11.56 25.97 -4.70
C ILE A 98 -11.75 24.47 -4.57
N GLY A 99 -12.68 23.91 -5.36
CA GLY A 99 -13.04 22.50 -5.31
C GLY A 99 -11.99 21.61 -5.97
N LEU A 100 -11.77 20.43 -5.38
CA LEU A 100 -11.01 19.34 -5.98
C LEU A 100 -11.73 18.02 -5.72
N THR A 101 -11.96 17.27 -6.78
CA THR A 101 -12.42 15.88 -6.72
C THR A 101 -11.56 15.00 -7.62
N GLY A 102 -11.65 13.69 -7.47
CA GLY A 102 -10.89 12.80 -8.31
C GLY A 102 -10.94 11.34 -7.91
N THR A 103 -10.35 10.50 -8.75
CA THR A 103 -10.23 9.05 -8.55
C THR A 103 -8.80 8.57 -8.81
N ILE A 104 -8.38 7.56 -8.05
CA ILE A 104 -7.10 6.87 -8.20
C ILE A 104 -7.32 5.53 -8.91
N THR A 105 -6.39 5.17 -9.80
CA THR A 105 -6.31 3.85 -10.45
C THR A 105 -4.90 3.28 -10.21
N GLY A 106 -4.81 2.02 -9.79
CA GLY A 106 -3.56 1.43 -9.28
C GLY A 106 -3.34 1.76 -7.79
N GLY A 107 -2.49 0.99 -7.10
CA GLY A 107 -2.42 1.07 -5.63
C GLY A 107 -3.73 0.69 -4.96
N GLY A 108 -4.19 1.48 -3.98
CA GLY A 108 -5.47 1.27 -3.29
C GLY A 108 -6.72 1.62 -4.09
N GLY A 109 -6.57 2.38 -5.17
CA GLY A 109 -7.69 2.82 -6.01
C GLY A 109 -8.71 3.70 -5.28
N GLY A 110 -9.88 3.89 -5.87
CA GLY A 110 -11.00 4.60 -5.24
C GLY A 110 -11.00 6.12 -5.49
N SER A 111 -11.63 6.86 -4.58
CA SER A 111 -11.68 8.33 -4.64
C SER A 111 -10.51 8.95 -3.88
N ILE A 112 -10.07 10.14 -4.31
CA ILE A 112 -9.17 10.92 -3.46
C ILE A 112 -9.84 11.26 -2.13
N LEU A 113 -9.00 11.33 -1.09
CA LEU A 113 -9.37 11.60 0.29
C LEU A 113 -8.82 12.98 0.69
N THR A 114 -9.48 13.64 1.65
CA THR A 114 -9.07 14.95 2.20
C THR A 114 -8.61 16.02 1.17
N PRO A 115 -9.33 16.22 0.03
CA PRO A 115 -8.92 17.20 -0.96
C PRO A 115 -8.89 18.61 -0.37
N ASN A 116 -7.83 19.36 -0.65
CA ASN A 116 -7.65 20.74 -0.23
C ASN A 116 -6.98 21.53 -1.34
N VAL A 117 -7.60 22.64 -1.77
CA VAL A 117 -6.99 23.60 -2.69
C VAL A 117 -7.16 25.01 -2.13
N THR A 118 -6.05 25.62 -1.76
CA THR A 118 -6.02 26.88 -1.00
C THR A 118 -5.24 27.93 -1.76
N LEU A 119 -5.79 29.15 -1.86
CA LEU A 119 -5.09 30.28 -2.44
C LEU A 119 -3.82 30.60 -1.63
N ALA A 120 -2.68 30.57 -2.29
CA ALA A 120 -1.40 30.94 -1.72
C ALA A 120 -1.14 32.44 -1.89
N THR A 121 -1.30 32.94 -3.12
CA THR A 121 -1.07 34.35 -3.47
C THR A 121 -1.87 34.75 -4.69
N GLU A 122 -2.26 36.02 -4.75
CA GLU A 122 -2.88 36.61 -5.93
C GLU A 122 -2.35 38.03 -6.19
N THR A 123 -2.31 38.40 -7.46
CA THR A 123 -1.95 39.72 -7.97
C THR A 123 -2.85 40.12 -9.13
N ASP A 124 -2.63 41.31 -9.68
CA ASP A 124 -3.25 41.77 -10.92
C ASP A 124 -2.83 40.95 -12.15
N THR A 125 -1.76 40.15 -12.05
CA THR A 125 -1.22 39.36 -13.17
C THR A 125 -1.32 37.85 -12.98
N SER A 126 -1.51 37.35 -11.75
CA SER A 126 -1.53 35.91 -11.49
C SER A 126 -2.29 35.55 -10.22
N ALA A 127 -2.76 34.30 -10.16
CA ALA A 127 -3.24 33.65 -8.93
C ALA A 127 -2.54 32.30 -8.78
N THR A 128 -2.17 31.93 -7.56
CA THR A 128 -1.50 30.66 -7.27
C THR A 128 -2.22 29.95 -6.14
N PHE A 129 -2.65 28.73 -6.41
CA PHE A 129 -3.25 27.81 -5.47
C PHE A 129 -2.29 26.67 -5.15
N ASN A 130 -2.21 26.28 -3.89
CA ASN A 130 -1.59 25.02 -3.49
C ASN A 130 -2.70 23.98 -3.37
N PHE A 131 -2.51 22.81 -3.97
CA PHE A 131 -3.41 21.68 -3.79
C PHE A 131 -2.72 20.50 -3.10
N SER A 132 -3.50 19.77 -2.32
CA SER A 132 -3.10 18.50 -1.73
C SER A 132 -4.31 17.60 -1.56
N PHE A 133 -4.08 16.29 -1.56
CA PHE A 133 -5.07 15.28 -1.21
C PHE A 133 -4.35 14.06 -0.65
N THR A 134 -5.08 13.27 0.13
CA THR A 134 -4.65 11.92 0.50
C THR A 134 -5.33 10.87 -0.37
N TYR A 135 -4.87 9.64 -0.34
CA TYR A 135 -5.49 8.50 -1.02
C TYR A 135 -4.99 7.19 -0.41
N ASP A 136 -5.62 6.06 -0.71
CA ASP A 136 -5.14 4.76 -0.25
C ASP A 136 -4.00 4.25 -1.15
N LYS A 137 -2.79 4.08 -0.61
CA LYS A 137 -1.61 3.57 -1.36
C LYS A 137 -1.71 2.08 -1.67
N ASP A 138 -2.52 1.35 -0.92
CA ASP A 138 -2.66 -0.12 -0.92
C ASP A 138 -4.16 -0.48 -1.01
N PRO A 139 -4.55 -1.56 -1.72
CA PRO A 139 -5.92 -2.10 -1.74
C PRO A 139 -6.63 -2.25 -0.39
N ALA A 140 -5.90 -2.26 0.73
CA ALA A 140 -6.46 -2.15 2.07
C ALA A 140 -6.92 -0.72 2.41
N ASP A 141 -8.25 -0.48 2.33
CA ASP A 141 -8.91 0.79 2.65
C ASP A 141 -8.44 1.44 3.96
N ASN A 142 -8.02 2.72 3.91
CA ASN A 142 -7.67 3.59 5.05
C ASN A 142 -6.50 3.12 5.94
N VAL A 143 -5.70 2.15 5.49
CA VAL A 143 -4.59 1.58 6.30
C VAL A 143 -3.26 2.26 5.99
N GLN A 144 -3.04 2.62 4.72
CA GLN A 144 -1.80 3.25 4.26
C GLN A 144 -2.12 4.47 3.39
N THR A 145 -2.42 5.59 4.05
CA THR A 145 -2.76 6.83 3.35
C THR A 145 -1.51 7.46 2.73
N GLY A 146 -1.52 7.65 1.42
CA GLY A 146 -0.56 8.46 0.69
C GLY A 146 -0.96 9.92 0.64
N THR A 147 -0.01 10.78 0.30
CA THR A 147 -0.22 12.19 0.02
C THR A 147 0.22 12.48 -1.41
N ALA A 148 -0.48 13.37 -2.08
CA ALA A 148 -0.03 13.98 -3.32
C ALA A 148 -0.46 15.43 -3.34
N GLY A 149 0.25 16.25 -4.10
CA GLY A 149 0.02 17.68 -4.10
C GLY A 149 0.88 18.45 -5.08
N GLY A 150 0.56 19.73 -5.22
CA GLY A 150 1.16 20.58 -6.23
C GLY A 150 0.65 22.02 -6.19
N THR A 151 0.90 22.73 -7.29
CA THR A 151 0.43 24.10 -7.49
C THR A 151 -0.40 24.22 -8.76
N LEU A 152 -1.47 25.02 -8.71
CA LEU A 152 -2.22 25.49 -9.87
C LEU A 152 -2.03 27.02 -9.96
N VAL A 153 -1.42 27.47 -11.06
CA VAL A 153 -1.08 28.88 -11.30
C VAL A 153 -1.89 29.38 -12.48
N PHE A 154 -2.68 30.43 -12.29
CA PHE A 154 -3.34 31.17 -13.35
C PHE A 154 -2.48 32.38 -13.74
N ASP A 155 -2.18 32.52 -15.03
CA ASP A 155 -1.61 33.72 -15.65
C ASP A 155 -2.74 34.55 -16.27
N LYS A 156 -3.10 35.63 -15.59
CA LYS A 156 -4.21 36.52 -15.97
C LYS A 156 -3.90 37.38 -17.19
N VAL A 157 -2.63 37.44 -17.62
CA VAL A 157 -2.19 38.26 -18.77
C VAL A 157 -2.16 37.42 -20.04
N LEU A 158 -1.70 36.19 -19.95
CA LEU A 158 -1.61 35.25 -21.08
C LEU A 158 -2.90 34.44 -21.28
N ASP A 159 -3.83 34.50 -20.32
CA ASP A 159 -5.03 33.66 -20.24
C ASP A 159 -4.67 32.17 -20.29
N THR A 160 -3.75 31.77 -19.43
CA THR A 160 -3.28 30.37 -19.31
C THR A 160 -3.26 29.94 -17.86
N TYR A 161 -3.27 28.63 -17.63
CA TYR A 161 -2.96 28.06 -16.33
C TYR A 161 -1.84 27.03 -16.45
N THR A 162 -1.13 26.80 -15.35
CA THR A 162 -0.09 25.78 -15.23
C THR A 162 -0.29 24.99 -13.94
N ILE A 163 -0.29 23.68 -14.08
CA ILE A 163 -0.32 22.73 -12.96
C ILE A 163 1.08 22.17 -12.81
N THR A 164 1.57 22.09 -11.57
CA THR A 164 2.85 21.45 -11.25
C THR A 164 2.64 20.44 -10.14
N LEU A 165 3.05 19.20 -10.35
CA LEU A 165 3.05 18.18 -9.30
C LEU A 165 4.32 18.36 -8.45
N THR A 166 4.18 18.59 -7.14
CA THR A 166 5.34 18.71 -6.23
C THR A 166 5.57 17.43 -5.44
N ASP A 167 4.51 16.67 -5.18
CA ASP A 167 4.53 15.39 -4.48
C ASP A 167 3.86 14.34 -5.38
N PRO A 168 4.62 13.42 -6.01
CA PRO A 168 4.07 12.42 -6.91
C PRO A 168 3.24 11.38 -6.17
N LEU A 169 2.38 10.68 -6.92
CA LEU A 169 1.64 9.56 -6.37
C LEU A 169 2.53 8.32 -6.36
N GLU A 170 2.62 7.69 -5.20
CA GLU A 170 3.21 6.37 -5.01
C GLU A 170 2.12 5.39 -4.57
N GLY A 171 2.20 4.15 -5.01
CA GLY A 171 1.30 3.10 -4.54
C GLY A 171 1.99 1.75 -4.51
N PHE A 172 1.32 0.78 -3.94
CA PHE A 172 1.74 -0.61 -3.95
C PHE A 172 0.58 -1.45 -4.47
N SER A 173 0.84 -2.35 -5.41
CA SER A 173 -0.13 -3.41 -5.69
C SER A 173 0.01 -4.53 -4.68
N PHE A 174 -1.12 -5.18 -4.42
CA PHE A 174 -1.11 -6.49 -3.80
C PHE A 174 -0.62 -7.47 -4.85
N ASP A 175 0.64 -7.88 -4.75
CA ASP A 175 1.25 -8.92 -5.57
C ASP A 175 1.76 -10.05 -4.67
N LEU A 176 1.57 -11.28 -5.13
CA LEU A 176 1.99 -12.48 -4.43
C LEU A 176 2.91 -13.28 -5.34
N VAL A 177 4.05 -13.71 -4.81
CA VAL A 177 4.94 -14.65 -5.51
C VAL A 177 4.68 -16.06 -5.01
N HIS A 178 4.37 -16.98 -5.93
CA HIS A 178 3.88 -18.33 -5.61
C HIS A 178 4.94 -19.41 -5.82
N THR A 179 5.01 -20.38 -4.89
CA THR A 179 5.80 -21.61 -5.12
C THR A 179 5.24 -22.48 -6.25
N SER A 180 3.92 -22.44 -6.48
CA SER A 180 3.29 -23.14 -7.60
C SER A 180 3.69 -22.60 -8.98
N GLU A 181 4.24 -21.39 -9.02
CA GLU A 181 4.60 -20.67 -10.24
C GLU A 181 6.11 -20.37 -10.29
N LEU A 182 6.90 -21.13 -9.54
CA LEU A 182 8.36 -20.99 -9.51
C LEU A 182 8.95 -20.87 -10.93
N LEU A 183 9.88 -19.94 -11.09
CA LEU A 183 10.62 -19.74 -12.34
C LEU A 183 11.68 -20.81 -12.55
N SER A 184 12.40 -21.13 -11.47
CA SER A 184 13.48 -22.09 -11.51
C SER A 184 13.70 -22.73 -10.15
N LYS A 185 14.27 -23.93 -10.18
CA LYS A 185 14.53 -24.73 -8.99
C LYS A 185 15.89 -25.42 -9.07
N GLN A 186 16.58 -25.52 -7.93
CA GLN A 186 17.79 -26.31 -7.75
C GLN A 186 17.62 -27.26 -6.54
N PRO A 187 17.82 -28.58 -6.70
CA PRO A 187 17.97 -29.29 -7.97
C PRO A 187 16.68 -29.28 -8.81
N THR A 188 16.79 -29.55 -10.11
CA THR A 188 15.67 -29.48 -11.08
C THR A 188 14.55 -30.51 -10.85
N GLY A 189 14.68 -31.39 -9.85
CA GLY A 189 13.64 -32.33 -9.44
C GLY A 189 14.00 -33.01 -8.12
N ASN A 190 13.07 -33.79 -7.56
CA ASN A 190 13.25 -34.48 -6.27
C ASN A 190 13.97 -35.84 -6.40
N THR A 191 14.44 -36.18 -7.59
CA THR A 191 15.22 -37.41 -7.81
C THR A 191 16.49 -37.35 -6.96
N GLY A 192 16.71 -38.39 -6.16
CA GLY A 192 17.87 -38.46 -5.26
C GLY A 192 17.61 -37.89 -3.87
N HIS A 193 16.37 -37.48 -3.56
CA HIS A 193 15.95 -37.07 -2.21
C HIS A 193 16.82 -35.92 -1.67
N PRO A 194 16.74 -34.72 -2.29
CA PRO A 194 17.58 -33.59 -1.89
C PRO A 194 17.21 -33.07 -0.50
N GLN A 195 18.21 -32.84 0.34
CA GLN A 195 18.02 -32.25 1.68
C GLN A 195 17.83 -30.73 1.63
N ILE A 196 18.31 -30.10 0.56
CA ILE A 196 18.18 -28.66 0.33
C ILE A 196 17.63 -28.44 -1.08
N VAL A 197 16.58 -27.63 -1.16
CA VAL A 197 16.03 -27.11 -2.41
C VAL A 197 16.11 -25.59 -2.38
N LEU A 198 16.42 -24.97 -3.51
CA LEU A 198 16.30 -23.53 -3.71
C LEU A 198 15.38 -23.26 -4.90
N GLU A 199 14.33 -22.47 -4.68
CA GLU A 199 13.42 -21.99 -5.73
C GLU A 199 13.63 -20.49 -5.95
N LYS A 200 13.54 -20.05 -7.21
CA LYS A 200 13.39 -18.63 -7.56
C LYS A 200 11.93 -18.40 -7.94
N LEU A 201 11.28 -17.47 -7.26
CA LEU A 201 9.90 -17.07 -7.50
C LEU A 201 9.86 -15.77 -8.32
N GLN A 202 8.70 -15.43 -8.87
CA GLN A 202 8.44 -14.14 -9.52
C GLN A 202 6.93 -13.88 -9.44
N ALA A 203 6.57 -12.59 -9.51
CA ALA A 203 5.21 -12.13 -9.74
C ALA A 203 4.53 -12.83 -10.93
N ASP A 204 3.24 -13.14 -10.77
CA ASP A 204 2.37 -13.74 -11.80
C ASP A 204 1.81 -12.68 -12.79
N ASP A 205 1.92 -11.38 -12.50
CA ASP A 205 1.40 -10.35 -13.43
C ASP A 205 2.35 -10.14 -14.64
N PRO A 206 1.85 -10.24 -15.89
CA PRO A 206 2.61 -9.88 -17.10
C PRO A 206 3.16 -8.44 -17.15
N ASN A 207 2.70 -7.54 -16.28
CA ASN A 207 3.09 -6.13 -16.23
C ASN A 207 4.15 -5.82 -15.15
N THR A 208 4.38 -6.72 -14.18
CA THR A 208 5.45 -6.56 -13.19
C THR A 208 6.79 -6.85 -13.85
N ALA A 209 7.79 -6.01 -13.60
CA ALA A 209 9.12 -6.24 -14.14
C ALA A 209 9.66 -7.58 -13.61
N ALA A 210 10.23 -8.40 -14.49
CA ALA A 210 10.82 -9.69 -14.17
C ALA A 210 12.14 -9.53 -13.37
N ASP A 211 12.08 -8.96 -12.18
CA ASP A 211 13.25 -8.72 -11.33
C ASP A 211 12.91 -8.64 -9.84
N GLU A 212 11.95 -9.44 -9.39
CA GLU A 212 11.85 -9.74 -7.98
C GLU A 212 12.74 -10.95 -7.72
N ASP A 213 13.99 -10.69 -7.34
CA ASP A 213 14.97 -11.70 -6.97
C ASP A 213 14.58 -12.38 -5.62
N PHE A 214 13.38 -12.96 -5.54
CA PHE A 214 12.87 -13.65 -4.36
C PHE A 214 13.20 -15.15 -4.44
N PHE A 215 14.14 -15.57 -3.61
CA PHE A 215 14.57 -16.96 -3.52
C PHE A 215 14.11 -17.60 -2.22
N VAL A 216 13.60 -18.83 -2.30
CA VAL A 216 13.19 -19.61 -1.12
C VAL A 216 14.06 -20.87 -1.04
N GLN A 217 14.86 -20.96 0.03
CA GLN A 217 15.58 -22.18 0.38
C GLN A 217 14.73 -23.02 1.33
N PHE A 218 14.49 -24.26 0.96
CA PHE A 218 13.77 -25.24 1.75
C PHE A 218 14.77 -26.24 2.34
N THR A 219 14.63 -26.51 3.63
CA THR A 219 15.28 -27.64 4.32
C THR A 219 14.25 -28.40 5.15
N ALA A 220 14.54 -29.67 5.46
CA ALA A 220 13.64 -30.53 6.19
C ALA A 220 14.36 -31.29 7.30
N ASN A 221 13.62 -31.52 8.39
CA ASN A 221 14.07 -32.35 9.50
C ASN A 221 12.95 -33.31 9.90
N SER A 222 13.33 -34.50 10.35
CA SER A 222 12.38 -35.50 10.86
C SER A 222 12.87 -36.13 12.15
N VAL A 223 11.96 -36.49 13.06
CA VAL A 223 12.32 -37.18 14.30
C VAL A 223 12.60 -38.65 14.05
N THR A 224 13.49 -39.22 14.84
CA THR A 224 13.77 -40.66 14.87
C THR A 224 13.50 -41.21 16.27
N ASN A 225 13.69 -42.52 16.43
CA ASN A 225 13.62 -43.15 17.76
C ASN A 225 14.72 -42.68 18.73
N LYS A 226 15.71 -41.90 18.28
CA LYS A 226 16.84 -41.42 19.08
C LYS A 226 16.96 -39.89 19.09
N THR A 227 16.47 -39.22 18.05
CA THR A 227 16.55 -37.77 17.89
C THR A 227 15.14 -37.20 17.81
N GLY A 228 14.75 -36.38 18.78
CA GLY A 228 13.54 -35.55 18.68
C GLY A 228 13.89 -34.09 18.36
N PHE A 229 12.88 -33.28 18.05
CA PHE A 229 13.04 -31.83 17.91
C PHE A 229 13.39 -31.16 19.22
N GLY A 230 14.23 -30.14 19.20
CA GLY A 230 14.38 -29.17 20.28
C GLY A 230 14.65 -27.79 19.72
N LEU A 231 15.30 -26.92 20.48
CA LEU A 231 15.29 -25.48 20.22
C LEU A 231 16.68 -24.86 20.31
N ASN A 232 16.98 -23.92 19.41
CA ASN A 232 18.10 -22.98 19.49
C ASN A 232 17.83 -21.74 18.63
N THR A 233 18.73 -20.75 18.62
CA THR A 233 18.50 -19.48 17.93
C THR A 233 18.74 -19.51 16.42
N THR A 234 19.24 -20.61 15.85
CA THR A 234 19.64 -20.70 14.43
C THR A 234 18.78 -21.65 13.63
N GLY A 235 18.04 -22.56 14.28
CA GLY A 235 17.30 -23.65 13.62
C GLY A 235 18.22 -24.76 13.08
N ASP A 236 19.49 -24.47 12.85
CA ASP A 236 20.51 -25.45 12.47
C ASP A 236 20.91 -26.37 13.64
N SER A 237 21.33 -27.59 13.32
CA SER A 237 21.67 -28.64 14.26
C SER A 237 22.86 -28.28 15.17
N ASP A 238 22.79 -28.64 16.46
CA ASP A 238 23.90 -28.53 17.42
C ASP A 238 25.06 -29.56 17.15
N GLY A 239 25.22 -30.01 15.90
CA GLY A 239 26.18 -31.01 15.45
C GLY A 239 25.66 -32.47 15.46
N PRO A 240 26.45 -33.40 14.89
CA PRO A 240 26.02 -34.78 14.66
C PRO A 240 25.80 -35.54 15.98
N ASN A 241 24.59 -36.10 16.16
CA ASN A 241 24.12 -36.82 17.37
C ASN A 241 23.75 -35.96 18.59
N ALA A 242 23.73 -34.63 18.49
CA ALA A 242 23.15 -33.79 19.54
C ALA A 242 21.62 -34.00 19.61
N THR A 243 21.11 -34.46 20.75
CA THR A 243 19.67 -34.35 21.05
C THR A 243 19.48 -32.95 21.64
N PRO A 244 18.79 -32.02 20.96
CA PRO A 244 18.68 -30.67 21.50
C PRO A 244 17.92 -30.75 22.83
N ALA A 245 18.54 -30.23 23.89
CA ALA A 245 18.09 -30.47 25.26
C ALA A 245 16.86 -29.63 25.60
N ASP A 246 16.74 -28.45 24.99
CA ASP A 246 15.62 -27.56 25.20
C ASP A 246 14.39 -28.01 24.41
N LYS A 247 13.24 -27.93 25.07
CA LYS A 247 11.91 -28.28 24.58
C LYS A 247 10.88 -27.22 24.96
N ALA A 248 11.26 -26.18 25.70
CA ALA A 248 10.35 -25.12 26.14
C ALA A 248 10.59 -23.90 25.25
N TRP A 249 9.70 -23.67 24.29
CA TRP A 249 9.85 -22.59 23.32
C TRP A 249 9.78 -21.22 23.99
N ASN A 250 10.74 -20.36 23.66
CA ASN A 250 10.77 -18.95 24.00
C ASN A 250 10.94 -18.10 22.72
N PRO A 251 10.53 -16.81 22.74
CA PRO A 251 10.85 -15.89 21.65
C PRO A 251 12.36 -15.85 21.37
N GLY A 252 12.72 -15.97 20.09
CA GLY A 252 14.10 -16.11 19.63
C GLY A 252 14.53 -17.55 19.33
N ASP A 253 13.75 -18.55 19.77
CA ASP A 253 14.01 -19.95 19.46
C ASP A 253 13.41 -20.35 18.09
N LEU A 254 14.19 -21.15 17.36
CA LEU A 254 13.81 -21.93 16.19
C LEU A 254 13.88 -23.42 16.54
N VAL A 255 13.03 -24.22 15.90
CA VAL A 255 13.02 -25.67 16.04
C VAL A 255 14.18 -26.27 15.26
N THR A 256 14.83 -27.25 15.85
CA THR A 256 16.00 -27.91 15.26
C THR A 256 16.07 -29.39 15.61
N ASN A 257 16.72 -30.19 14.77
CA ASN A 257 17.32 -31.46 15.13
C ASN A 257 18.51 -31.80 14.20
N ASN A 258 19.23 -32.87 14.51
CA ASN A 258 20.38 -33.31 13.71
C ASN A 258 20.07 -34.36 12.63
N HIS A 259 18.79 -34.65 12.42
CA HIS A 259 18.31 -35.60 11.43
C HIS A 259 17.61 -34.83 10.31
N GLU A 260 18.45 -34.32 9.41
CA GLU A 260 18.02 -33.74 8.14
C GLU A 260 17.34 -34.82 7.29
N ASP A 261 16.20 -34.47 6.71
CA ASP A 261 15.48 -35.30 5.76
C ASP A 261 15.41 -34.60 4.40
N TRP A 262 14.88 -35.29 3.41
CA TRP A 262 14.73 -34.72 2.09
C TRP A 262 13.48 -33.86 1.96
N VAL A 263 13.55 -32.86 1.10
CA VAL A 263 12.47 -31.92 0.80
C VAL A 263 11.82 -32.29 -0.52
N SER A 264 10.49 -32.34 -0.55
CA SER A 264 9.72 -32.29 -1.78
C SER A 264 9.20 -30.87 -1.97
N ALA A 265 9.84 -30.06 -2.80
CA ALA A 265 9.37 -28.72 -3.17
C ALA A 265 9.20 -28.68 -4.70
N THR A 266 7.98 -28.44 -5.15
CA THR A 266 7.56 -28.48 -6.55
C THR A 266 6.40 -27.52 -6.75
N GLN A 267 6.04 -27.26 -8.01
CA GLN A 267 4.87 -26.46 -8.37
C GLN A 267 3.53 -27.02 -7.85
N THR A 268 3.50 -28.24 -7.30
CA THR A 268 2.26 -28.89 -6.84
C THR A 268 2.31 -29.37 -5.40
N THR A 269 3.50 -29.38 -4.77
CA THR A 269 3.72 -29.98 -3.45
C THR A 269 4.92 -29.34 -2.75
N ASN A 270 4.76 -29.00 -1.48
CA ASN A 270 5.83 -28.61 -0.56
C ASN A 270 5.74 -29.50 0.71
N GLY A 271 6.77 -30.28 1.01
CA GLY A 271 6.71 -31.30 2.06
C GLY A 271 8.06 -31.89 2.49
N VAL A 272 7.99 -32.80 3.45
CA VAL A 272 9.12 -33.47 4.09
C VAL A 272 9.05 -34.96 3.83
N ALA A 273 10.18 -35.55 3.46
CA ALA A 273 10.32 -36.98 3.20
C ALA A 273 9.25 -37.58 2.24
N GLY A 274 8.62 -36.72 1.44
CA GLY A 274 7.38 -36.97 0.71
C GLY A 274 6.67 -35.66 0.38
N ASP A 275 5.45 -35.75 -0.13
CA ASP A 275 4.64 -34.59 -0.56
C ASP A 275 3.77 -33.99 0.55
N THR A 276 4.05 -34.33 1.81
CA THR A 276 3.27 -33.93 2.98
C THR A 276 4.17 -33.54 4.13
N ILE A 277 3.62 -32.88 5.14
CA ILE A 277 4.20 -32.76 6.48
C ILE A 277 3.35 -33.60 7.44
N GLN A 278 3.99 -34.54 8.13
CA GLN A 278 3.39 -35.50 9.05
C GLN A 278 3.97 -35.34 10.46
N LYS A 279 3.48 -36.17 11.38
CA LYS A 279 3.96 -36.23 12.75
C LYS A 279 5.47 -36.36 12.82
N GLY A 280 6.10 -35.42 13.52
CA GLY A 280 7.54 -35.41 13.72
C GLY A 280 8.35 -34.93 12.51
N GLU A 281 7.72 -34.23 11.57
CA GLU A 281 8.38 -33.58 10.44
C GLU A 281 8.34 -32.05 10.60
N LEU A 282 9.37 -31.39 10.09
CA LEU A 282 9.60 -29.95 10.13
C LEU A 282 10.05 -29.51 8.74
N LEU A 283 9.29 -28.61 8.12
CA LEU A 283 9.68 -27.93 6.90
C LEU A 283 10.16 -26.52 7.25
N THR A 284 11.37 -26.15 6.86
CA THR A 284 11.93 -24.81 7.09
C THR A 284 12.09 -24.09 5.76
N LEU A 285 11.54 -22.89 5.68
CA LEU A 285 11.65 -21.98 4.53
C LEU A 285 12.48 -20.77 4.91
N ARG A 286 13.41 -20.40 4.03
CA ARG A 286 14.28 -19.24 4.20
C ARG A 286 14.29 -18.35 2.97
N PHE A 287 14.08 -17.06 3.16
CA PHE A 287 13.98 -16.09 2.06
C PHE A 287 15.30 -15.37 1.84
N PHE A 288 15.67 -15.20 0.57
CA PHE A 288 16.90 -14.54 0.12
C PHE A 288 16.59 -13.64 -1.07
N ASP A 289 17.28 -12.50 -1.12
CA ASP A 289 17.28 -11.55 -2.24
C ASP A 289 18.28 -11.95 -3.34
N ASN A 290 18.94 -13.10 -3.19
CA ASN A 290 19.94 -13.60 -4.12
C ASN A 290 20.01 -15.13 -4.13
N ASN A 291 20.61 -15.69 -5.18
CA ASN A 291 20.86 -17.13 -5.26
C ASN A 291 21.97 -17.54 -4.27
N VAL A 292 21.59 -18.17 -3.17
CA VAL A 292 22.50 -18.71 -2.14
C VAL A 292 23.01 -20.14 -2.42
N GLY A 293 22.49 -20.79 -3.46
CA GLY A 293 22.81 -22.16 -3.81
C GLY A 293 22.27 -23.20 -2.83
N ILE A 294 22.76 -24.44 -2.99
CA ILE A 294 22.28 -25.64 -2.25
C ILE A 294 23.43 -26.47 -1.64
N ALA A 295 24.64 -25.91 -1.55
CA ALA A 295 25.81 -26.64 -1.07
C ALA A 295 25.78 -26.85 0.46
N ALA A 296 25.16 -25.93 1.17
CA ALA A 296 24.91 -25.96 2.60
C ALA A 296 23.66 -25.11 2.89
N GLU A 297 23.05 -25.35 4.04
CA GLU A 297 22.02 -24.47 4.58
C GLU A 297 22.64 -23.08 4.84
N VAL A 298 21.94 -22.03 4.42
CA VAL A 298 22.37 -20.65 4.67
C VAL A 298 21.48 -20.06 5.76
N LEU A 299 22.11 -19.55 6.82
CA LEU A 299 21.39 -18.88 7.90
C LEU A 299 20.93 -17.50 7.44
N GLN A 300 19.69 -17.14 7.76
CA GLN A 300 19.14 -15.82 7.45
C GLN A 300 19.80 -14.76 8.33
N THR A 301 20.03 -13.61 7.72
CA THR A 301 20.33 -12.37 8.42
C THR A 301 19.57 -11.25 7.71
N PRO A 302 19.21 -10.16 8.41
CA PRO A 302 18.58 -9.02 7.75
C PRO A 302 19.37 -8.48 6.54
N GLN A 303 20.69 -8.70 6.51
CA GLN A 303 21.60 -8.26 5.43
C GLN A 303 21.56 -9.15 4.17
N THR A 304 20.99 -10.36 4.26
CA THR A 304 21.05 -11.37 3.18
C THR A 304 19.69 -11.95 2.86
N SER A 305 18.61 -11.39 3.43
CA SER A 305 17.28 -11.94 3.32
C SER A 305 16.42 -11.12 2.38
N ALA A 306 15.54 -11.80 1.66
CA ALA A 306 14.34 -11.16 1.13
C ALA A 306 13.28 -11.13 2.24
N PHE A 307 12.32 -10.23 2.10
CA PHE A 307 11.28 -10.02 3.10
C PHE A 307 9.89 -10.08 2.48
N ALA A 308 8.93 -10.56 3.26
CA ALA A 308 7.52 -10.57 2.91
C ALA A 308 6.66 -9.99 4.04
N GLY A 309 5.69 -9.14 3.69
CA GLY A 309 4.72 -8.60 4.66
C GLY A 309 3.66 -9.63 5.07
N SER A 310 3.21 -10.44 4.11
CA SER A 310 2.21 -11.47 4.30
C SER A 310 2.65 -12.79 3.68
N MET A 311 2.05 -13.88 4.16
CA MET A 311 2.21 -15.22 3.62
C MET A 311 0.85 -15.91 3.57
N ALA A 312 0.60 -16.63 2.48
CA ALA A 312 -0.57 -17.48 2.34
C ALA A 312 -0.12 -18.92 2.05
N ILE A 313 -0.66 -19.91 2.77
CA ILE A 313 -0.34 -21.32 2.61
C ILE A 313 -1.59 -22.06 2.15
N LYS A 314 -1.57 -22.58 0.92
CA LYS A 314 -2.64 -23.40 0.38
C LYS A 314 -2.36 -24.87 0.62
N PHE A 315 -3.36 -25.55 1.16
CA PHE A 315 -3.35 -26.98 1.44
C PHE A 315 -4.40 -27.72 0.62
N ASP A 316 -4.10 -28.98 0.31
CA ASP A 316 -5.06 -29.98 -0.17
C ASP A 316 -5.37 -30.97 0.95
N GLY A 317 -6.63 -31.38 1.06
CA GLY A 317 -7.06 -32.43 1.98
C GLY A 317 -7.32 -32.00 3.43
N ILE A 318 -7.52 -30.70 3.71
CA ILE A 318 -7.86 -30.21 5.05
C ILE A 318 -9.32 -30.53 5.38
N GLY A 319 -9.52 -31.44 6.32
CA GLY A 319 -10.80 -31.79 6.92
C GLY A 319 -11.22 -30.86 8.07
N ASN A 320 -11.75 -31.45 9.14
CA ASN A 320 -12.42 -30.76 10.25
C ASN A 320 -11.60 -30.71 11.54
N SER A 321 -10.36 -31.22 11.53
CA SER A 321 -9.53 -31.25 12.74
C SER A 321 -8.10 -30.79 12.51
N GLU A 322 -7.64 -30.79 11.26
CA GLU A 322 -6.27 -30.43 10.90
C GLU A 322 -5.95 -29.02 11.38
N ASP A 323 -4.91 -28.91 12.19
CA ASP A 323 -4.31 -27.67 12.66
C ASP A 323 -2.80 -27.66 12.34
N LEU A 324 -2.10 -26.60 12.74
CA LEU A 324 -0.66 -26.50 12.55
C LEU A 324 0.02 -25.53 13.51
N MET A 325 1.32 -25.74 13.65
CA MET A 325 2.24 -24.84 14.33
C MET A 325 3.18 -24.20 13.32
N LEU A 326 3.35 -22.89 13.45
CA LEU A 326 4.29 -22.08 12.69
C LEU A 326 5.28 -21.41 13.62
N ILE A 327 6.56 -21.37 13.23
CA ILE A 327 7.55 -20.48 13.86
C ILE A 327 7.97 -19.45 12.82
N LEU A 328 7.49 -18.22 13.00
CA LEU A 328 7.79 -17.09 12.13
C LEU A 328 9.19 -16.57 12.48
N ASN A 329 10.06 -16.44 11.47
CA ASN A 329 11.34 -15.76 11.60
C ASN A 329 11.19 -14.35 11.03
N LEU A 330 11.39 -13.34 11.88
CA LEU A 330 10.98 -11.96 11.64
C LEU A 330 12.17 -11.00 11.76
N ALA A 331 12.19 -9.96 10.94
CA ALA A 331 13.19 -8.91 10.99
C ALA A 331 12.57 -7.52 10.82
N ASP A 332 13.17 -6.53 11.48
CA ASP A 332 12.80 -5.12 11.45
C ASP A 332 14.04 -4.33 11.00
N ASN A 333 13.83 -3.39 10.08
CA ASN A 333 14.87 -2.59 9.42
C ASN A 333 15.31 -1.37 10.25
N GLY A 334 14.96 -1.33 11.53
CA GLY A 334 15.42 -0.34 12.47
C GLY A 334 14.86 1.06 12.21
N ALA A 335 15.51 2.05 12.82
CA ALA A 335 15.02 3.43 12.80
C ALA A 335 15.32 4.15 11.48
N ASP A 336 16.23 3.62 10.66
CA ASP A 336 16.57 4.19 9.36
C ASP A 336 15.73 3.64 8.19
N ASN A 337 14.88 2.64 8.47
CA ASN A 337 14.03 1.95 7.50
C ASN A 337 14.81 1.25 6.38
N ILE A 338 16.06 0.85 6.62
CA ILE A 338 16.94 0.23 5.62
C ILE A 338 17.49 -1.07 6.17
N PHE A 339 17.09 -2.20 5.59
CA PHE A 339 17.71 -3.49 5.91
C PHE A 339 19.19 -3.52 5.53
N GLY A 340 19.97 -4.20 6.36
CA GLY A 340 21.39 -4.41 6.18
C GLY A 340 22.28 -3.45 6.99
N THR A 341 21.69 -2.67 7.89
CA THR A 341 22.37 -1.69 8.74
C THR A 341 22.56 -2.24 10.16
N ALA A 342 23.06 -1.42 11.08
CA ALA A 342 23.48 -1.89 12.40
C ALA A 342 22.35 -1.92 13.43
N ASP A 343 21.22 -1.28 13.14
CA ASP A 343 20.04 -1.19 13.98
C ASP A 343 18.93 -2.18 13.58
N ASP A 344 19.15 -2.99 12.55
CA ASP A 344 18.30 -4.14 12.23
C ASP A 344 18.12 -5.04 13.46
N THR A 345 16.89 -5.48 13.70
CA THR A 345 16.59 -6.46 14.74
C THR A 345 15.90 -7.70 14.18
N SER A 346 16.01 -8.82 14.89
CA SER A 346 15.30 -10.06 14.53
C SER A 346 14.68 -10.70 15.76
N ILE A 347 13.54 -11.34 15.54
CA ILE A 347 12.79 -12.08 16.56
C ILE A 347 12.16 -13.31 15.93
N THR A 348 11.79 -14.29 16.76
CA THR A 348 10.89 -15.37 16.33
C THR A 348 9.60 -15.35 17.12
N ARG A 349 8.51 -15.70 16.46
CA ARG A 349 7.18 -15.83 17.07
C ARG A 349 6.57 -17.17 16.71
N ALA A 350 6.11 -17.90 17.72
CA ALA A 350 5.31 -19.07 17.51
C ALA A 350 3.86 -18.67 17.23
N MET A 351 3.20 -19.38 16.32
CA MET A 351 1.80 -19.19 15.98
C MET A 351 1.14 -20.56 15.89
N TYR A 352 -0.01 -20.69 16.55
CA TYR A 352 -0.92 -21.81 16.42
C TYR A 352 -2.05 -21.41 15.50
N VAL A 353 -2.33 -22.26 14.53
CA VAL A 353 -3.41 -22.06 13.57
C VAL A 353 -4.41 -23.18 13.78
N SER A 354 -5.55 -22.85 14.40
CA SER A 354 -6.61 -23.83 14.61
C SER A 354 -7.32 -24.16 13.30
N ASN A 355 -7.96 -25.33 13.21
CA ASN A 355 -8.78 -25.68 12.05
C ASN A 355 -9.86 -24.63 11.71
N GLY A 356 -10.38 -23.93 12.72
CA GLY A 356 -11.40 -22.89 12.56
C GLY A 356 -10.90 -21.65 11.83
N ASP A 357 -9.58 -21.45 11.85
CA ASP A 357 -8.90 -20.32 11.23
C ASP A 357 -8.42 -20.59 9.80
N ILE A 358 -8.56 -21.84 9.35
CA ILE A 358 -8.27 -22.24 7.97
C ILE A 358 -9.48 -21.93 7.09
N TYR A 359 -9.31 -21.04 6.12
CA TYR A 359 -10.31 -20.74 5.10
C TYR A 359 -10.62 -21.97 4.26
N LYS A 360 -11.90 -22.23 4.04
CA LYS A 360 -12.41 -23.33 3.21
C LYS A 360 -13.03 -22.81 1.92
N MET A 361 -13.46 -23.74 1.06
CA MET A 361 -14.17 -23.44 -0.19
C MET A 361 -15.22 -22.32 -0.04
N GLY A 362 -15.08 -21.28 -0.86
CA GLY A 362 -15.98 -20.12 -0.90
C GLY A 362 -15.79 -19.11 0.24
N GLN A 363 -14.73 -19.24 1.04
CA GLN A 363 -14.44 -18.34 2.17
C GLN A 363 -13.21 -17.46 1.97
N VAL A 364 -12.44 -17.64 0.88
CA VAL A 364 -11.23 -16.84 0.61
C VAL A 364 -11.59 -15.35 0.61
N PRO A 365 -10.94 -14.53 1.46
CA PRO A 365 -11.24 -13.11 1.54
C PRO A 365 -10.59 -12.34 0.38
N SER A 366 -11.12 -11.15 0.09
CA SER A 366 -10.40 -10.16 -0.73
C SER A 366 -9.18 -9.64 0.04
N PRO A 367 -8.05 -9.33 -0.62
CA PRO A 367 -7.78 -9.49 -2.06
C PRO A 367 -7.35 -10.92 -2.48
N TYR A 368 -7.05 -11.83 -1.55
CA TYR A 368 -6.59 -13.21 -1.82
C TYR A 368 -7.50 -14.07 -2.70
N ASN A 369 -8.76 -13.67 -2.91
CA ASN A 369 -9.73 -14.42 -3.70
C ASN A 369 -9.52 -14.31 -5.22
N SER A 370 -8.66 -13.41 -5.70
CA SER A 370 -8.16 -13.42 -7.08
C SER A 370 -7.05 -14.47 -7.28
N GLU A 371 -6.20 -14.65 -6.26
CA GLU A 371 -5.01 -15.51 -6.32
C GLU A 371 -5.33 -16.98 -5.97
N PHE A 372 -6.26 -17.20 -5.03
CA PHE A 372 -6.56 -18.53 -4.52
C PHE A 372 -7.98 -18.99 -4.84
N THR A 373 -8.06 -20.04 -5.64
CA THR A 373 -9.28 -20.85 -5.76
C THR A 373 -9.15 -22.10 -4.91
N LEU A 374 -10.10 -22.32 -4.00
CA LEU A 374 -10.18 -23.51 -3.15
C LEU A 374 -11.27 -24.46 -3.66
N ASP A 375 -10.93 -25.73 -3.81
CA ASP A 375 -11.90 -26.78 -4.14
C ASP A 375 -12.42 -27.53 -2.90
N ASN A 376 -13.06 -28.69 -3.12
CA ASN A 376 -13.60 -29.49 -2.04
C ASN A 376 -12.48 -30.24 -1.28
N ASN A 377 -12.18 -29.72 -0.09
CA ASN A 377 -11.16 -30.13 0.88
C ASN A 377 -9.86 -29.33 0.82
N ASP A 378 -9.79 -28.29 -0.02
CA ASP A 378 -8.71 -27.31 0.09
C ASP A 378 -8.85 -26.46 1.36
N GLY A 379 -7.71 -26.04 1.89
CA GLY A 379 -7.60 -25.07 2.98
C GLY A 379 -6.64 -23.95 2.62
N LEU A 380 -6.88 -22.75 3.14
CA LEU A 380 -5.96 -21.61 3.01
C LEU A 380 -5.73 -20.97 4.38
N VAL A 381 -4.47 -20.79 4.73
CA VAL A 381 -4.05 -20.00 5.89
C VAL A 381 -3.44 -18.71 5.36
N ILE A 382 -3.85 -17.56 5.90
CA ILE A 382 -3.31 -16.25 5.55
C ILE A 382 -2.74 -15.65 6.83
N ILE A 383 -1.56 -15.06 6.72
CA ILE A 383 -0.86 -14.39 7.82
C ILE A 383 -0.39 -13.04 7.30
N GLU A 384 -0.83 -11.97 7.93
CA GLU A 384 -0.49 -10.59 7.61
C GLU A 384 0.36 -9.97 8.72
N GLN A 385 0.99 -8.82 8.45
CA GLN A 385 1.85 -8.14 9.43
C GLN A 385 1.16 -7.91 10.78
N ASN A 386 -0.12 -7.53 10.74
CA ASN A 386 -0.90 -7.27 11.95
C ASN A 386 -1.23 -8.53 12.76
N ASP A 387 -0.93 -9.73 12.26
CA ASP A 387 -1.05 -10.97 13.03
C ASP A 387 0.14 -11.20 13.97
N TYR A 388 1.33 -10.76 13.56
CA TYR A 388 2.56 -11.02 14.29
C TYR A 388 3.24 -9.78 14.85
N ASN A 389 2.83 -8.57 14.45
CA ASN A 389 3.30 -7.31 14.99
C ASN A 389 2.38 -6.79 16.10
N ALA A 390 2.98 -6.35 17.20
CA ALA A 390 2.33 -5.54 18.21
C ALA A 390 2.27 -4.06 17.79
N ALA A 391 1.55 -3.25 18.56
CA ALA A 391 1.50 -1.81 18.31
C ALA A 391 2.90 -1.18 18.39
N GLY A 392 3.33 -0.55 17.29
CA GLY A 392 4.65 0.06 17.16
C GLY A 392 5.77 -0.89 16.72
N GLU A 393 5.42 -2.11 16.28
CA GLU A 393 6.35 -3.04 15.63
C GLU A 393 6.08 -3.08 14.12
N GLU A 394 7.16 -3.16 13.32
CA GLU A 394 7.11 -3.16 11.86
C GLU A 394 7.92 -4.34 11.28
N TYR A 395 7.90 -5.50 11.97
CA TYR A 395 8.62 -6.67 11.49
C TYR A 395 8.05 -7.17 10.16
N LEU A 396 8.92 -7.77 9.35
CA LEU A 396 8.61 -8.53 8.14
C LEU A 396 9.07 -9.98 8.28
N LEU A 397 8.46 -10.88 7.52
CA LEU A 397 8.87 -12.28 7.42
C LEU A 397 10.18 -12.38 6.64
N GLN A 398 11.21 -12.98 7.23
CA GLN A 398 12.41 -13.43 6.54
C GLN A 398 12.44 -14.95 6.35
N GLY A 399 11.54 -15.68 7.00
CA GLY A 399 11.27 -17.10 6.77
C GLY A 399 10.27 -17.69 7.76
N VAL A 400 10.04 -18.99 7.66
CA VAL A 400 9.07 -19.71 8.49
C VAL A 400 9.46 -21.17 8.68
N GLN A 401 9.13 -21.73 9.83
CA GLN A 401 9.11 -23.17 10.05
C GLN A 401 7.67 -23.68 10.19
N ILE A 402 7.35 -24.77 9.51
CA ILE A 402 6.02 -25.35 9.44
C ILE A 402 6.05 -26.75 10.03
N MET A 403 5.15 -27.02 10.97
CA MET A 403 4.92 -28.32 11.58
C MET A 403 3.43 -28.58 11.70
N GLN A 404 3.03 -29.84 11.58
CA GLN A 404 1.64 -30.23 11.78
C GLN A 404 1.18 -30.11 13.24
N SER A 405 2.08 -30.11 14.22
CA SER A 405 1.78 -29.77 15.62
C SER A 405 3.05 -29.47 16.41
N GLY A 406 2.94 -29.36 17.75
CA GLY A 406 4.08 -29.06 18.62
C GLY A 406 5.15 -30.17 18.66
N ASN A 407 4.83 -31.40 18.25
CA ASN A 407 5.80 -32.51 18.09
C ASN A 407 6.76 -32.74 19.29
N GLY A 408 6.30 -32.47 20.51
CA GLY A 408 7.07 -32.62 21.76
C GLY A 408 7.82 -31.36 22.22
N ILE A 409 7.72 -30.25 21.47
CA ILE A 409 7.98 -28.90 21.95
C ILE A 409 6.81 -28.46 22.83
N THR A 410 7.12 -27.69 23.86
CA THR A 410 6.18 -27.16 24.85
C THR A 410 6.28 -25.65 24.89
N GLY A 411 5.19 -24.99 25.20
CA GLY A 411 5.14 -23.54 25.37
C GLY A 411 3.82 -23.21 26.05
N ASN A 412 3.87 -22.51 27.19
CA ASN A 412 2.69 -22.23 28.00
C ASN A 412 2.30 -20.75 27.85
N GLY A 413 1.26 -20.48 27.06
CA GLY A 413 0.86 -19.12 26.69
C GLY A 413 1.96 -18.37 25.94
N THR A 414 2.54 -19.00 24.93
CA THR A 414 3.68 -18.46 24.17
C THR A 414 3.42 -18.36 22.67
N ALA A 415 2.39 -19.03 22.15
CA ALA A 415 2.04 -18.99 20.73
C ALA A 415 0.92 -17.98 20.48
N ILE A 416 1.00 -17.27 19.36
CA ILE A 416 -0.10 -16.44 18.84
C ILE A 416 -1.22 -17.38 18.43
N ASP A 417 -2.44 -17.09 18.87
CA ASP A 417 -3.65 -17.72 18.33
C ASP A 417 -4.04 -16.94 17.07
N LEU A 418 -3.90 -17.56 15.90
CA LEU A 418 -4.22 -16.88 14.64
C LEU A 418 -5.71 -16.51 14.63
N ASN A 419 -6.00 -15.22 14.45
CA ASN A 419 -7.31 -14.77 14.04
C ASN A 419 -7.37 -14.82 12.52
N ARG A 420 -8.27 -15.64 11.96
CA ARG A 420 -8.34 -15.78 10.50
C ARG A 420 -8.62 -14.49 9.73
N ALA A 421 -9.27 -13.50 10.34
CA ALA A 421 -9.72 -12.31 9.62
C ALA A 421 -8.53 -11.55 9.01
N THR A 422 -8.71 -11.00 7.81
CA THR A 422 -7.66 -10.25 7.08
C THR A 422 -7.94 -8.74 7.07
N GLY A 423 -6.96 -7.96 6.60
CA GLY A 423 -6.98 -6.50 6.54
C GLY A 423 -6.77 -5.83 7.90
N ALA A 424 -6.81 -4.50 7.94
CA ALA A 424 -6.44 -3.70 9.13
C ALA A 424 -7.13 -4.10 10.45
N THR A 425 -8.35 -4.65 10.37
CA THR A 425 -9.13 -5.03 11.56
C THR A 425 -9.04 -6.51 11.91
N GLY A 426 -8.30 -7.30 11.11
CA GLY A 426 -8.19 -8.74 11.20
C GLY A 426 -7.10 -9.27 12.13
N GLY A 427 -6.14 -8.42 12.53
CA GLY A 427 -4.93 -8.85 13.22
C GLY A 427 -5.13 -9.71 14.48
N SER A 428 -4.25 -10.68 14.61
CA SER A 428 -4.05 -11.52 15.79
C SER A 428 -3.36 -10.76 16.94
N ASN A 429 -3.40 -11.32 18.15
CA ASN A 429 -2.74 -10.71 19.30
C ASN A 429 -1.32 -11.23 19.48
N ALA A 430 -0.33 -10.40 19.10
CA ALA A 430 1.08 -10.81 19.12
C ALA A 430 1.71 -10.94 20.52
N THR A 431 1.12 -10.38 21.59
CA THR A 431 1.78 -10.27 22.92
C THR A 431 0.93 -10.63 24.13
N SER A 432 -0.38 -10.78 23.97
CA SER A 432 -1.31 -11.09 25.06
C SER A 432 -2.38 -12.08 24.60
N SER A 433 -3.03 -12.76 25.54
CA SER A 433 -3.96 -13.87 25.23
C SER A 433 -3.34 -14.99 24.37
N LEU A 434 -2.01 -15.13 24.45
CA LEU A 434 -1.26 -16.20 23.80
C LEU A 434 -1.76 -17.57 24.28
N VAL A 435 -1.72 -18.53 23.37
CA VAL A 435 -2.13 -19.91 23.61
C VAL A 435 -0.92 -20.82 23.82
N ASN A 436 -1.20 -22.04 24.26
CA ASN A 436 -0.16 -23.04 24.41
C ASN A 436 0.27 -23.53 23.03
N PHE A 437 1.51 -24.01 22.95
CA PHE A 437 1.90 -24.87 21.84
C PHE A 437 0.94 -26.05 21.74
N ASP A 438 0.61 -26.42 20.50
CA ASP A 438 -0.23 -27.58 20.28
C ASP A 438 0.44 -28.85 20.83
N GLY A 439 -0.39 -29.82 21.20
CA GLY A 439 0.04 -31.14 21.63
C GLY A 439 0.75 -31.91 20.51
N THR A 440 0.85 -33.22 20.70
CA THR A 440 1.27 -34.11 19.61
C THR A 440 0.08 -34.95 19.20
N ASP A 441 -0.15 -34.98 17.91
CA ASP A 441 -1.28 -35.57 17.22
C ASP A 441 -0.76 -36.32 15.98
N ASN A 442 -1.60 -36.52 14.95
CA ASN A 442 -1.20 -37.26 13.74
C ASN A 442 -1.81 -36.65 12.48
N ASP A 443 -1.98 -35.33 12.46
CA ASP A 443 -2.45 -34.64 11.29
C ASP A 443 -1.42 -34.72 10.17
N VAL A 444 -1.92 -34.56 8.95
CA VAL A 444 -1.14 -34.66 7.72
C VAL A 444 -1.50 -33.47 6.86
N LEU A 445 -0.50 -32.62 6.60
CA LEU A 445 -0.67 -31.41 5.82
C LEU A 445 -0.05 -31.62 4.45
N LYS A 446 -0.84 -31.44 3.38
CA LYS A 446 -0.33 -31.41 2.02
C LYS A 446 -0.35 -29.97 1.52
N ILE A 447 0.79 -29.30 1.56
CA ILE A 447 0.91 -27.94 1.02
C ILE A 447 1.05 -28.05 -0.49
N VAL A 448 0.17 -27.39 -1.24
CA VAL A 448 0.20 -27.37 -2.71
C VAL A 448 0.76 -26.06 -3.25
N ASP A 449 0.67 -24.99 -2.46
CA ASP A 449 1.28 -23.71 -2.77
C ASP A 449 1.51 -22.87 -1.50
N ILE A 450 2.53 -22.03 -1.54
CA ILE A 450 2.83 -21.00 -0.56
C ILE A 450 3.11 -19.72 -1.35
N ALA A 451 2.43 -18.66 -0.98
CA ALA A 451 2.62 -17.36 -1.59
C ALA A 451 3.11 -16.33 -0.58
N PHE A 452 3.91 -15.38 -1.04
CA PHE A 452 4.51 -14.33 -0.23
C PHE A 452 4.21 -12.98 -0.86
N SER A 453 3.78 -12.00 -0.08
CA SER A 453 3.65 -10.66 -0.63
C SER A 453 5.02 -10.03 -0.82
N THR A 454 5.27 -9.54 -2.01
CA THR A 454 6.41 -8.70 -2.32
C THR A 454 5.96 -7.26 -2.48
N THR A 455 6.83 -6.33 -2.12
CA THR A 455 6.51 -4.90 -2.24
C THR A 455 6.75 -4.45 -3.67
N VAL A 456 5.78 -4.63 -4.57
CA VAL A 456 5.83 -3.99 -5.88
C VAL A 456 5.40 -2.54 -5.70
N THR A 457 6.37 -1.63 -5.86
CA THR A 457 6.03 -0.20 -5.97
C THR A 457 5.38 0.02 -7.32
N GLU A 458 4.12 0.40 -7.33
CA GLU A 458 3.43 0.88 -8.52
C GLU A 458 3.49 2.40 -8.60
N THR A 459 3.33 2.92 -9.81
CA THR A 459 3.10 4.34 -10.07
C THR A 459 1.60 4.49 -10.35
N PRO A 460 0.76 4.86 -9.36
CA PRO A 460 -0.67 5.03 -9.57
C PRO A 460 -0.95 6.14 -10.56
N SER A 461 -2.12 6.08 -11.19
CA SER A 461 -2.69 7.17 -11.98
C SER A 461 -3.82 7.84 -11.23
N ALA A 462 -4.07 9.11 -11.53
CA ALA A 462 -5.19 9.86 -10.97
C ALA A 462 -5.94 10.64 -12.04
N SER A 463 -7.27 10.71 -11.93
CA SER A 463 -8.08 11.66 -12.67
C SER A 463 -8.60 12.70 -11.68
N LEU A 464 -8.19 13.95 -11.85
CA LEU A 464 -8.50 15.09 -10.97
C LEU A 464 -9.42 16.08 -11.70
N ASP A 465 -10.33 16.69 -10.95
CA ASP A 465 -11.23 17.76 -11.39
C ASP A 465 -11.14 18.94 -10.42
N PHE A 466 -10.55 20.04 -10.89
CA PHE A 466 -10.53 21.32 -10.17
C PHE A 466 -11.74 22.15 -10.58
N ALA A 467 -12.61 22.47 -9.62
CA ALA A 467 -13.84 23.21 -9.84
C ALA A 467 -13.77 24.59 -9.16
N PHE A 468 -14.03 25.66 -9.91
CA PHE A 468 -13.95 27.03 -9.39
C PHE A 468 -14.88 28.00 -10.13
N GLN A 469 -15.12 29.15 -9.52
CA GLN A 469 -15.82 30.29 -10.11
C GLN A 469 -14.97 31.53 -9.90
N VAL A 470 -15.15 32.51 -10.79
CA VAL A 470 -14.53 33.83 -10.66
C VAL A 470 -15.63 34.85 -10.33
N ALA A 471 -15.35 35.75 -9.39
CA ALA A 471 -16.17 36.89 -9.06
C ALA A 471 -15.43 38.20 -9.37
N ASP A 472 -16.19 39.23 -9.75
CA ASP A 472 -15.70 40.59 -9.76
C ASP A 472 -15.84 41.28 -8.39
N ALA A 473 -15.47 42.55 -8.31
CA ALA A 473 -15.31 43.23 -7.03
C ALA A 473 -16.61 43.49 -6.26
N ASP A 474 -17.76 43.51 -6.93
CA ASP A 474 -19.09 43.63 -6.31
C ASP A 474 -19.83 42.29 -6.19
N GLY A 475 -19.26 41.21 -6.75
CA GLY A 475 -19.57 39.83 -6.39
C GLY A 475 -20.41 39.07 -7.41
N ASP A 476 -20.55 39.59 -8.63
CA ASP A 476 -21.13 38.85 -9.73
C ASP A 476 -20.18 37.74 -10.18
N MET A 477 -20.72 36.56 -10.46
CA MET A 477 -19.94 35.33 -10.62
C MET A 477 -20.09 34.73 -12.00
N THR A 478 -19.02 34.10 -12.49
CA THR A 478 -19.10 33.20 -13.64
C THR A 478 -19.89 31.92 -13.29
N ASP A 479 -20.32 31.18 -14.32
CA ASP A 479 -20.66 29.75 -14.15
C ASP A 479 -19.46 28.97 -13.61
N MET A 480 -19.71 27.78 -13.03
CA MET A 480 -18.66 26.88 -12.55
C MET A 480 -17.77 26.39 -13.69
N GLN A 481 -16.46 26.56 -13.52
CA GLN A 481 -15.42 26.15 -14.44
C GLN A 481 -14.73 24.88 -13.91
N HIS A 482 -14.25 24.05 -14.84
CA HIS A 482 -13.59 22.78 -14.53
C HIS A 482 -12.27 22.66 -15.28
N ILE A 483 -11.24 22.21 -14.59
CA ILE A 483 -9.96 21.78 -15.16
C ILE A 483 -9.80 20.28 -14.85
N LEU A 484 -9.85 19.46 -15.91
CA LEU A 484 -9.71 18.01 -15.82
C LEU A 484 -8.27 17.60 -16.11
N VAL A 485 -7.68 16.79 -15.23
CA VAL A 485 -6.27 16.39 -15.29
C VAL A 485 -6.14 14.89 -15.07
N ASP A 486 -5.45 14.21 -15.98
CA ASP A 486 -5.00 12.84 -15.81
C ASP A 486 -3.51 12.84 -15.45
N VAL A 487 -3.19 12.33 -14.26
CA VAL A 487 -1.83 12.07 -13.79
C VAL A 487 -1.45 10.63 -14.12
N ALA A 488 -0.38 10.42 -14.88
CA ALA A 488 0.08 9.09 -15.29
C ALA A 488 1.60 8.99 -15.49
#